data_AF-A0A2K3JKL5-F1
#
_entry.id   AF-A0A2K3JKL5-F1
#
_cell.length_a   1.000
_cell.length_b   1.000
_cell.length_c   1.000
_cell.angle_alpha   90.00
_cell.angle_beta   90.00
_cell.angle_gamma   90.00
#
_symmetry.space_group_name_H-M   'P 1'
#
loop_
_entity.id
_entity.type
_entity.pdbx_description
1 polymer ?
#
loop_
_entity_poly.entity_id
_entity_poly.type
_entity_poly.pdbx_seq_one_letter_code
_entity_poly.pdbx_strand_id
1 'polypeptide(L)'
;MRIYDPDQPTLEALRGSNIELVIGVRNEDIQSIANSVSLATNWVQNNVLKYSQDVKFRYIVVGNEIDPNNDQASNFVVLAMQNIYTSLASAKLQNQIKISTAIQMNLLGSSYPPSTGAFSDSSISFITPIVNFLVENEAPLLVNMYTYFSYISDPNNVDLSFALFNSQTDRAIDGKYEYRNLFDASLGAIYAALEKVGGANLEVVVSESGWPSDGGVAATVENAQIYYENLFNHVSSGTPNRPNQALETYLFAMFDEN
;
A
#
# COMPACT_ATOMS: atom_id res chain seq x y z
N MET A 1 -3.50 5.88 10.92
CA MET A 1 -4.74 5.08 10.83
C MET A 1 -5.16 5.01 9.38
N ARG A 2 -5.64 3.86 8.92
CA ARG A 2 -6.22 3.69 7.59
C ARG A 2 -7.68 3.29 7.72
N ILE A 3 -8.56 3.96 6.97
CA ILE A 3 -9.97 3.59 6.80
C ILE A 3 -10.23 3.35 5.31
N TYR A 4 -11.05 2.36 5.00
CA TYR A 4 -11.24 1.86 3.63
C TYR A 4 -12.30 2.64 2.84
N ASP A 5 -13.14 3.38 3.54
CA ASP A 5 -14.21 4.20 3.01
C ASP A 5 -14.37 5.49 3.84
N PRO A 6 -15.07 6.51 3.32
CA PRO A 6 -15.25 7.78 4.02
C PRO A 6 -16.33 7.74 5.11
N ASP A 7 -16.14 6.86 6.10
CA ASP A 7 -17.06 6.68 7.24
C ASP A 7 -17.17 7.96 8.08
N GLN A 8 -18.34 8.60 8.03
CA GLN A 8 -18.56 9.90 8.66
C GLN A 8 -18.48 9.87 10.20
N PRO A 9 -19.04 8.86 10.90
CA PRO A 9 -18.83 8.70 12.34
C PRO A 9 -17.34 8.63 12.73
N THR A 10 -16.53 7.88 11.99
CA THR A 10 -15.08 7.79 12.25
C THR A 10 -14.38 9.12 12.00
N LEU A 11 -14.71 9.83 10.92
CA LEU A 11 -14.17 11.18 10.65
C LEU A 11 -14.53 12.19 11.76
N GLU A 12 -15.75 12.12 12.29
CA GLU A 12 -16.18 12.96 13.41
C GLU A 12 -15.42 12.62 14.70
N ALA A 13 -15.22 11.33 14.98
CA ALA A 13 -14.47 10.88 16.15
C ALA A 13 -12.97 11.25 16.10
N LEU A 14 -12.39 11.38 14.89
CA LEU A 14 -10.99 11.71 14.70
C LEU A 14 -10.67 13.20 14.86
N ARG A 15 -11.67 14.09 14.93
CA ARG A 15 -11.46 15.53 15.10
C ARG A 15 -10.63 15.82 16.35
N GLY A 16 -9.50 16.52 16.17
CA GLY A 16 -8.59 16.91 17.26
C GLY A 16 -7.72 15.79 17.82
N SER A 17 -7.75 14.58 17.25
CA SER A 17 -6.99 13.42 17.76
C SER A 17 -5.49 13.45 17.45
N ASN A 18 -5.05 14.26 16.49
CA ASN A 18 -3.70 14.26 15.90
C ASN A 18 -3.27 12.96 15.21
N ILE A 19 -4.17 11.97 15.07
CA ILE A 19 -3.90 10.74 14.33
C ILE A 19 -3.86 11.05 12.83
N GLU A 20 -2.76 10.70 12.17
CA GLU A 20 -2.65 10.80 10.71
C GLU A 20 -3.58 9.78 10.04
N LEU A 21 -4.38 10.25 9.07
CA LEU A 21 -5.42 9.47 8.43
C LEU A 21 -5.13 9.21 6.95
N VAL A 22 -5.21 7.93 6.59
CA VAL A 22 -5.32 7.43 5.22
C VAL A 22 -6.78 7.10 4.97
N ILE A 23 -7.40 7.76 3.99
CA ILE A 23 -8.82 7.57 3.65
C ILE A 23 -8.96 6.93 2.26
N GLY A 24 -9.72 5.85 2.18
CA GLY A 24 -10.02 5.15 0.93
C GLY A 24 -11.17 5.78 0.14
N VAL A 25 -10.99 5.84 -1.18
CA VAL A 25 -12.08 5.91 -2.15
C VAL A 25 -12.46 4.49 -2.49
N ARG A 26 -13.74 4.14 -2.28
CA ARG A 26 -14.25 2.80 -2.56
C ARG A 26 -14.15 2.47 -4.04
N ASN A 27 -13.86 1.21 -4.37
CA ASN A 27 -13.65 0.76 -5.75
C ASN A 27 -14.87 1.07 -6.64
N GLU A 28 -16.09 0.94 -6.11
CA GLU A 28 -17.35 1.24 -6.80
C GLU A 28 -17.56 2.73 -7.13
N ASP A 29 -16.92 3.64 -6.38
CA ASP A 29 -17.07 5.08 -6.60
C ASP A 29 -16.12 5.61 -7.68
N ILE A 30 -15.03 4.89 -7.98
CA ILE A 30 -13.92 5.34 -8.85
C ILE A 30 -14.42 5.79 -10.21
N GLN A 31 -15.25 4.98 -10.87
CA GLN A 31 -15.75 5.30 -12.21
C GLN A 31 -16.58 6.59 -12.22
N SER A 32 -17.41 6.80 -11.20
CA SER A 32 -18.24 8.00 -11.09
C SER A 32 -17.40 9.27 -10.87
N ILE A 33 -16.36 9.17 -10.04
CA ILE A 33 -15.41 10.24 -9.74
C ILE A 33 -14.56 10.57 -10.97
N ALA A 34 -14.12 9.56 -11.72
CA ALA A 34 -13.37 9.74 -12.96
C ALA A 34 -14.21 10.45 -14.04
N ASN A 35 -15.47 10.06 -14.21
CA ASN A 35 -16.32 10.58 -15.28
C ASN A 35 -16.92 11.96 -14.99
N SER A 36 -16.79 12.49 -13.77
CA SER A 36 -17.37 13.78 -13.41
C SER A 36 -16.53 14.55 -12.39
N VAL A 37 -15.96 15.66 -12.86
CA VAL A 37 -15.23 16.63 -12.01
C VAL A 37 -16.11 17.17 -10.87
N SER A 38 -17.41 17.35 -11.10
CA SER A 38 -18.33 17.82 -10.06
C SER A 38 -18.56 16.75 -8.99
N LEU A 39 -18.62 15.47 -9.36
CA LEU A 39 -18.72 14.37 -8.39
C LEU A 39 -17.43 14.21 -7.60
N ALA A 40 -16.26 14.30 -8.24
CA ALA A 40 -14.98 14.32 -7.54
C ALA A 40 -14.87 15.49 -6.55
N THR A 41 -15.29 16.68 -6.97
CA THR A 41 -15.32 17.87 -6.11
C THR A 41 -16.24 17.69 -4.92
N ASN A 42 -17.43 17.12 -5.14
CA ASN A 42 -18.37 16.82 -4.05
C ASN A 42 -17.81 15.78 -3.08
N TRP A 43 -17.13 14.74 -3.59
CA TRP A 43 -16.47 13.74 -2.75
C TRP A 43 -15.42 14.40 -1.84
N VAL A 44 -14.54 15.23 -2.40
CA VAL A 44 -13.51 15.96 -1.64
C VAL A 44 -14.14 16.94 -0.64
N GLN A 45 -15.18 17.67 -1.04
CA GLN A 45 -15.88 18.61 -0.17
C GLN A 45 -16.47 17.91 1.06
N ASN A 46 -17.16 16.79 0.84
CA ASN A 46 -17.91 16.10 1.88
C ASN A 46 -17.03 15.26 2.80
N ASN A 47 -15.95 14.67 2.27
CA ASN A 47 -15.16 13.66 2.99
C ASN A 47 -13.81 14.20 3.48
N VAL A 48 -13.32 15.30 2.90
CA VAL A 48 -12.01 15.87 3.24
C VAL A 48 -12.16 17.30 3.75
N LEU A 49 -12.68 18.23 2.94
CA LEU A 49 -12.70 19.67 3.29
C LEU A 49 -13.57 19.98 4.50
N LYS A 50 -14.67 19.25 4.69
CA LYS A 50 -15.54 19.35 5.87
C LYS A 50 -14.81 19.04 7.19
N TYR A 51 -13.72 18.26 7.13
CA TYR A 51 -12.99 17.75 8.30
C TYR A 51 -11.54 18.24 8.36
N SER A 52 -11.01 18.88 7.31
CA SER A 52 -9.56 19.16 7.15
C SER A 52 -8.94 20.10 8.18
N GLN A 53 -9.75 20.85 8.93
CA GLN A 53 -9.26 21.68 10.03
C GLN A 53 -8.92 20.86 11.29
N ASP A 54 -9.60 19.72 11.49
CA ASP A 54 -9.55 18.97 12.76
C ASP A 54 -9.07 17.52 12.56
N VAL A 55 -9.17 16.97 11.36
CA VAL A 55 -8.70 15.63 10.99
C VAL A 55 -7.41 15.76 10.19
N LYS A 56 -6.38 15.04 10.64
CA LYS A 56 -5.03 15.11 10.06
C LYS A 56 -4.89 14.14 8.88
N PHE A 57 -5.51 14.48 7.75
CA PHE A 57 -5.36 13.68 6.52
C PHE A 57 -3.91 13.67 6.04
N ARG A 58 -3.43 12.48 5.69
CA ARG A 58 -2.10 12.24 5.12
C ARG A 58 -2.21 11.78 3.67
N TYR A 59 -3.05 10.77 3.41
CA TYR A 59 -3.24 10.20 2.09
C TYR A 59 -4.72 10.02 1.74
N ILE A 60 -5.06 10.24 0.47
CA ILE A 60 -6.28 9.74 -0.16
C ILE A 60 -5.89 8.59 -1.08
N VAL A 61 -6.50 7.43 -0.88
CA VAL A 61 -6.19 6.19 -1.60
C VAL A 61 -7.31 5.89 -2.58
N VAL A 62 -7.04 6.10 -3.87
CA VAL A 62 -8.01 5.89 -4.95
C VAL A 62 -7.97 4.44 -5.38
N GLY A 63 -8.83 3.63 -4.78
CA GLY A 63 -8.93 2.20 -5.01
C GLY A 63 -7.98 1.36 -4.16
N ASN A 64 -8.43 0.15 -3.85
CA ASN A 64 -7.72 -0.86 -3.09
C ASN A 64 -7.66 -2.16 -3.88
N GLU A 65 -6.44 -2.63 -4.16
CA GLU A 65 -6.15 -3.93 -4.78
C GLU A 65 -6.85 -4.19 -6.13
N ILE A 66 -7.13 -3.12 -6.87
CA ILE A 66 -7.77 -3.18 -8.20
C ILE A 66 -7.03 -4.18 -9.10
N ASP A 67 -7.73 -5.21 -9.54
CA ASP A 67 -7.22 -6.19 -10.50
C ASP A 67 -7.48 -5.68 -11.93
N PRO A 68 -6.45 -5.32 -12.70
CA PRO A 68 -6.62 -4.79 -14.06
C PRO A 68 -7.27 -5.77 -15.04
N ASN A 69 -7.31 -7.07 -14.72
CA ASN A 69 -7.91 -8.08 -15.59
C ASN A 69 -9.40 -8.30 -15.30
N ASN A 70 -9.85 -8.00 -14.08
CA ASN A 70 -11.17 -8.38 -13.60
C ASN A 70 -12.02 -7.18 -13.16
N ASP A 71 -11.39 -6.08 -12.75
CA ASP A 71 -12.09 -4.90 -12.26
C ASP A 71 -12.22 -3.83 -13.32
N GLN A 72 -13.47 -3.50 -13.67
CA GLN A 72 -13.77 -2.40 -14.61
C GLN A 72 -13.21 -1.06 -14.13
N ALA A 73 -13.11 -0.87 -12.81
CA ALA A 73 -12.58 0.32 -12.16
C ALA A 73 -11.12 0.62 -12.53
N SER A 74 -10.34 -0.38 -12.96
CA SER A 74 -8.94 -0.22 -13.42
C SER A 74 -8.77 0.85 -14.51
N ASN A 75 -9.75 0.98 -15.41
CA ASN A 75 -9.73 1.97 -16.49
C ASN A 75 -9.91 3.42 -16.01
N PHE A 76 -10.28 3.62 -14.75
CA PHE A 76 -10.72 4.91 -14.21
C PHE A 76 -9.84 5.45 -13.08
N VAL A 77 -8.92 4.64 -12.53
CA VAL A 77 -8.10 4.99 -11.35
C VAL A 77 -7.34 6.30 -11.56
N VAL A 78 -6.56 6.42 -12.63
CA VAL A 78 -5.71 7.60 -12.88
C VAL A 78 -6.55 8.86 -13.07
N LEU A 79 -7.66 8.77 -13.80
CA LEU A 79 -8.55 9.91 -14.02
C LEU A 79 -9.26 10.34 -12.72
N ALA A 80 -9.66 9.37 -11.89
CA ALA A 80 -10.20 9.67 -10.56
C ALA A 80 -9.15 10.35 -9.66
N MET A 81 -7.90 9.87 -9.66
CA MET A 81 -6.78 10.51 -8.95
C MET A 81 -6.57 11.95 -9.41
N GLN A 82 -6.56 12.20 -10.72
CA GLN A 82 -6.41 13.54 -11.31
C GLN A 82 -7.57 14.49 -10.92
N ASN A 83 -8.81 14.00 -10.93
CA ASN A 83 -9.97 14.81 -10.56
C ASN A 83 -9.96 15.17 -9.07
N ILE A 84 -9.64 14.21 -8.19
CA ILE A 84 -9.49 14.46 -6.74
C ILE A 84 -8.32 15.43 -6.50
N TYR A 85 -7.20 15.26 -7.22
CA TYR A 85 -6.04 16.16 -7.12
C TYR A 85 -6.40 17.59 -7.48
N THR A 86 -7.10 17.79 -8.59
CA THR A 86 -7.56 19.11 -9.03
C THR A 86 -8.44 19.78 -7.99
N SER A 87 -9.32 19.02 -7.34
CA SER A 87 -10.17 19.54 -6.26
C SER A 87 -9.36 19.92 -5.01
N LEU A 88 -8.42 19.07 -4.56
CA LEU A 88 -7.51 19.41 -3.45
C LEU A 88 -6.62 20.62 -3.77
N ALA A 89 -6.11 20.72 -4.99
CA ALA A 89 -5.27 21.83 -5.44
C ALA A 89 -6.04 23.16 -5.42
N SER A 90 -7.32 23.14 -5.80
CA SER A 90 -8.22 24.29 -5.70
C SER A 90 -8.40 24.77 -4.25
N ALA A 91 -8.33 23.84 -3.29
CA ALA A 91 -8.33 24.11 -1.85
C ALA A 91 -6.93 24.33 -1.23
N LYS A 92 -5.86 24.26 -2.04
CA LYS A 92 -4.44 24.38 -1.62
C LYS A 92 -3.99 23.30 -0.63
N LEU A 93 -4.58 22.12 -0.68
CA LEU A 93 -4.26 20.98 0.22
C LEU A 93 -3.43 19.88 -0.44
N GLN A 94 -3.18 19.96 -1.75
CA GLN A 94 -2.51 18.91 -2.52
C GLN A 94 -1.07 18.58 -2.06
N ASN A 95 -0.40 19.52 -1.41
CA ASN A 95 0.94 19.30 -0.84
C ASN A 95 0.90 18.71 0.57
N GLN A 96 -0.23 18.86 1.27
CA GLN A 96 -0.44 18.32 2.61
C GLN A 96 -1.05 16.91 2.57
N ILE A 97 -1.98 16.70 1.64
CA ILE A 97 -2.73 15.45 1.47
C ILE A 97 -2.34 14.87 0.13
N LYS A 98 -1.49 13.84 0.14
CA LYS A 98 -1.03 13.20 -1.11
C LYS A 98 -2.08 12.21 -1.61
N ILE A 99 -2.19 12.09 -2.93
CA ILE A 99 -3.10 11.13 -3.57
C ILE A 99 -2.29 9.94 -4.04
N SER A 100 -2.78 8.76 -3.73
CA SER A 100 -2.18 7.50 -4.16
C SER A 100 -3.25 6.47 -4.51
N THR A 101 -2.83 5.24 -4.75
CA THR A 101 -3.66 4.03 -4.85
C THR A 101 -2.95 2.91 -4.09
N ALA A 102 -3.71 1.95 -3.57
CA ALA A 102 -3.14 0.79 -2.88
C ALA A 102 -3.17 -0.43 -3.80
N ILE A 103 -1.99 -0.99 -4.09
CA ILE A 103 -1.85 -2.19 -4.92
C ILE A 103 -1.53 -3.42 -4.06
N GLN A 104 -1.80 -4.60 -4.61
CA GLN A 104 -1.35 -5.88 -4.07
C GLN A 104 -0.13 -6.42 -4.83
N MET A 105 0.59 -7.34 -4.19
CA MET A 105 1.82 -7.93 -4.74
C MET A 105 1.62 -8.74 -6.04
N ASN A 106 0.40 -9.22 -6.32
CA ASN A 106 0.11 -10.05 -7.50
C ASN A 106 0.18 -9.30 -8.84
N LEU A 107 0.34 -7.97 -8.82
CA LEU A 107 0.67 -7.21 -10.03
C LEU A 107 2.09 -7.50 -10.52
N LEU A 108 2.98 -8.04 -9.68
CA LEU A 108 4.29 -8.49 -10.11
C LEU A 108 4.20 -9.79 -10.92
N GLY A 109 4.81 -9.80 -12.11
CA GLY A 109 5.03 -11.02 -12.90
C GLY A 109 6.32 -11.74 -12.53
N SER A 110 7.29 -11.03 -11.95
CA SER A 110 8.51 -11.60 -11.38
C SER A 110 8.81 -10.92 -10.04
N SER A 111 9.24 -11.69 -9.05
CA SER A 111 9.59 -11.21 -7.72
C SER A 111 10.81 -11.91 -7.09
N TYR A 112 11.37 -12.94 -7.73
CA TYR A 112 12.53 -13.68 -7.23
C TYR A 112 13.59 -13.94 -8.33
N PRO A 113 14.87 -13.59 -8.09
CA PRO A 113 15.34 -12.83 -6.92
C PRO A 113 14.82 -11.38 -6.97
N PRO A 114 14.76 -10.65 -5.83
CA PRO A 114 14.13 -9.33 -5.74
C PRO A 114 14.57 -8.31 -6.80
N SER A 115 15.85 -8.27 -7.19
CA SER A 115 16.38 -7.39 -8.23
C SER A 115 15.75 -7.59 -9.61
N THR A 116 15.14 -8.75 -9.85
CA THR A 116 14.41 -9.04 -11.09
C THR A 116 12.95 -8.61 -11.04
N GLY A 117 12.49 -8.07 -9.91
CA GLY A 117 11.14 -7.55 -9.69
C GLY A 117 10.60 -6.79 -10.90
N ALA A 118 9.44 -7.19 -11.40
CA ALA A 118 8.81 -6.56 -12.56
C ALA A 118 7.30 -6.73 -12.49
N PHE A 119 6.56 -5.67 -12.84
CA PHE A 119 5.12 -5.77 -13.11
C PHE A 119 4.87 -6.74 -14.28
N SER A 120 3.78 -7.49 -14.20
CA SER A 120 3.38 -8.43 -15.24
C SER A 120 2.97 -7.72 -16.53
N ASP A 121 3.03 -8.41 -17.67
CA ASP A 121 2.54 -7.89 -18.95
C ASP A 121 1.06 -7.48 -18.87
N SER A 122 0.27 -8.15 -18.04
CA SER A 122 -1.15 -7.87 -17.84
C SER A 122 -1.42 -6.65 -16.94
N SER A 123 -0.47 -6.26 -16.08
CA SER A 123 -0.64 -5.12 -15.17
C SER A 123 0.11 -3.87 -15.62
N ILE A 124 1.08 -3.98 -16.54
CA ILE A 124 1.97 -2.89 -16.91
C ILE A 124 1.23 -1.66 -17.48
N SER A 125 0.18 -1.88 -18.27
CA SER A 125 -0.65 -0.81 -18.85
C SER A 125 -1.49 -0.08 -17.81
N PHE A 126 -1.83 -0.76 -16.71
CA PHE A 126 -2.55 -0.20 -15.59
C PHE A 126 -1.62 0.59 -14.65
N ILE A 127 -0.49 0.00 -14.27
CA ILE A 127 0.39 0.55 -13.24
C ILE A 127 1.30 1.69 -13.74
N THR A 128 1.73 1.66 -15.01
CA THR A 128 2.67 2.67 -15.53
C THR A 128 2.10 4.09 -15.48
N PRO A 129 0.85 4.36 -15.93
CA PRO A 129 0.26 5.69 -15.81
C PRO A 129 0.05 6.14 -14.35
N ILE A 130 -0.21 5.19 -13.44
CA ILE A 130 -0.31 5.47 -11.99
C ILE A 130 1.05 5.92 -11.47
N VAL A 131 2.13 5.18 -11.76
CA VAL A 131 3.49 5.54 -11.33
C VAL A 131 3.88 6.92 -11.87
N ASN A 132 3.59 7.22 -13.14
CA ASN A 132 3.87 8.54 -13.71
C ASN A 132 3.14 9.65 -12.94
N PHE A 133 1.85 9.47 -12.65
CA PHE A 133 1.09 10.43 -11.86
C PHE A 133 1.72 10.62 -10.46
N LEU A 134 2.11 9.54 -9.78
CA LEU A 134 2.69 9.63 -8.44
C LEU A 134 4.04 10.35 -8.43
N VAL A 135 4.88 10.08 -9.44
CA VAL A 135 6.17 10.78 -9.63
C VAL A 135 5.95 12.27 -9.87
N GLU A 136 5.02 12.64 -10.76
CA GLU A 136 4.72 14.05 -11.08
C GLU A 136 4.21 14.85 -9.88
N ASN A 137 3.56 14.18 -8.92
CA ASN A 137 2.93 14.82 -7.76
C ASN A 137 3.68 14.58 -6.44
N GLU A 138 4.88 14.00 -6.51
CA GLU A 138 5.72 13.66 -5.34
C GLU A 138 4.90 12.92 -4.28
N ALA A 139 4.19 11.87 -4.69
CA ALA A 139 3.34 11.03 -3.84
C ALA A 139 3.90 9.61 -3.77
N PRO A 140 3.74 8.90 -2.64
CA PRO A 140 4.17 7.51 -2.53
C PRO A 140 3.21 6.58 -3.28
N LEU A 141 3.66 5.36 -3.59
CA LEU A 141 2.77 4.24 -3.89
C LEU A 141 2.43 3.50 -2.59
N LEU A 142 1.17 3.16 -2.39
CA LEU A 142 0.75 2.30 -1.28
C LEU A 142 0.71 0.84 -1.76
N VAL A 143 1.27 -0.06 -0.94
CA VAL A 143 1.35 -1.50 -1.25
C VAL A 143 0.86 -2.31 -0.06
N ASN A 144 -0.15 -3.14 -0.30
CA ASN A 144 -0.59 -4.17 0.62
C ASN A 144 0.35 -5.37 0.50
N MET A 145 0.99 -5.73 1.61
CA MET A 145 2.07 -6.71 1.63
C MET A 145 1.91 -7.68 2.80
N TYR A 146 1.75 -8.96 2.46
CA TYR A 146 1.50 -10.03 3.42
C TYR A 146 2.46 -11.19 3.18
N THR A 147 3.42 -11.39 4.07
CA THR A 147 4.32 -12.55 4.00
C THR A 147 3.59 -13.86 4.28
N TYR A 148 2.50 -13.80 5.07
CA TYR A 148 1.61 -14.93 5.34
C TYR A 148 1.11 -15.59 4.05
N PHE A 149 0.60 -14.80 3.09
CA PHE A 149 0.07 -15.36 1.84
C PHE A 149 1.15 -16.03 0.99
N SER A 150 2.33 -15.43 0.90
CA SER A 150 3.48 -16.06 0.24
C SER A 150 3.85 -17.39 0.89
N TYR A 151 3.90 -17.44 2.23
CA TYR A 151 4.18 -18.67 2.98
C TYR A 151 3.15 -19.76 2.70
N ILE A 152 1.85 -19.50 2.87
CA ILE A 152 0.84 -20.55 2.69
C ILE A 152 0.67 -20.99 1.23
N SER A 153 1.04 -20.12 0.26
CA SER A 153 0.96 -20.45 -1.16
C SER A 153 2.08 -21.38 -1.61
N ASP A 154 3.25 -21.31 -0.97
CA ASP A 154 4.41 -22.14 -1.30
C ASP A 154 5.25 -22.50 -0.05
N PRO A 155 4.68 -23.27 0.90
CA PRO A 155 5.34 -23.58 2.17
C PRO A 155 6.57 -24.50 2.02
N ASN A 156 6.80 -25.05 0.83
CA ASN A 156 7.98 -25.87 0.55
C ASN A 156 9.22 -25.03 0.21
N ASN A 157 9.03 -23.83 -0.33
CA ASN A 157 10.12 -22.94 -0.74
C ASN A 157 10.19 -21.66 0.09
N VAL A 158 9.10 -21.28 0.76
CA VAL A 158 9.06 -20.15 1.69
C VAL A 158 9.08 -20.69 3.12
N ASP A 159 10.21 -20.57 3.78
CA ASP A 159 10.33 -20.97 5.19
C ASP A 159 9.50 -20.07 6.11
N LEU A 160 8.84 -20.66 7.11
CA LEU A 160 8.00 -19.94 8.06
C LEU A 160 8.81 -18.91 8.85
N SER A 161 10.02 -19.26 9.29
CA SER A 161 10.89 -18.34 10.03
C SER A 161 11.34 -17.16 9.18
N PHE A 162 11.52 -17.36 7.87
CA PHE A 162 11.82 -16.28 6.92
C PHE A 162 10.63 -15.32 6.73
N ALA A 163 9.40 -15.86 6.70
CA ALA A 163 8.18 -15.06 6.63
C ALA A 163 7.84 -14.31 7.93
N LEU A 164 8.29 -14.83 9.08
CA LEU A 164 8.10 -14.30 10.43
C LEU A 164 9.27 -13.43 10.95
N PHE A 165 10.25 -13.08 10.11
CA PHE A 165 11.47 -12.33 10.50
C PHE A 165 12.37 -13.05 11.54
N ASN A 166 12.18 -14.34 11.76
CA ASN A 166 12.88 -15.14 12.77
C ASN A 166 14.02 -16.01 12.21
N SER A 167 14.28 -15.94 10.91
CA SER A 167 15.35 -16.70 10.27
C SER A 167 16.73 -16.32 10.84
N GLN A 168 17.48 -17.32 11.30
CA GLN A 168 18.88 -17.17 11.74
C GLN A 168 19.87 -17.50 10.61
N THR A 169 19.46 -18.32 9.65
CA THR A 169 20.34 -18.90 8.61
C THR A 169 19.88 -18.58 7.20
N ASP A 170 18.57 -18.49 6.98
CA ASP A 170 17.99 -18.33 5.66
C ASP A 170 18.08 -16.89 5.22
N ARG A 171 18.51 -16.73 3.96
CA ARG A 171 18.77 -15.45 3.33
C ARG A 171 18.62 -15.60 1.83
N ALA A 172 17.91 -14.67 1.21
CA ALA A 172 17.95 -14.52 -0.24
C ALA A 172 19.14 -13.64 -0.60
N ILE A 173 20.16 -14.23 -1.22
CA ILE A 173 21.33 -13.52 -1.73
C ILE A 173 21.02 -13.07 -3.16
N ASP A 174 21.07 -11.77 -3.39
CA ASP A 174 20.69 -11.15 -4.65
C ASP A 174 21.74 -10.10 -5.04
N GLY A 175 22.78 -10.56 -5.72
CA GLY A 175 23.95 -9.75 -6.04
C GLY A 175 24.64 -9.26 -4.77
N LYS A 176 24.55 -7.94 -4.51
CA LYS A 176 25.12 -7.30 -3.31
C LYS A 176 24.15 -7.22 -2.13
N TYR A 177 22.88 -7.57 -2.33
CA TYR A 177 21.85 -7.49 -1.31
C TYR A 177 21.67 -8.85 -0.63
N GLU A 178 21.54 -8.82 0.70
CA GLU A 178 21.21 -9.99 1.53
C GLU A 178 19.89 -9.69 2.24
N TYR A 179 18.82 -10.37 1.82
CA TYR A 179 17.51 -10.26 2.45
C TYR A 179 17.36 -11.34 3.51
N ARG A 180 17.09 -10.95 4.76
CA ARG A 180 17.00 -11.84 5.93
C ARG A 180 15.57 -12.19 6.34
N ASN A 181 14.60 -11.57 5.69
CA ASN A 181 13.18 -11.84 5.88
C ASN A 181 12.46 -11.63 4.55
N LEU A 182 11.28 -12.23 4.44
CA LEU A 182 10.48 -12.18 3.20
C LEU A 182 9.94 -10.78 2.91
N PHE A 183 9.62 -10.00 3.95
CA PHE A 183 9.09 -8.65 3.81
C PHE A 183 10.07 -7.73 3.04
N ASP A 184 11.35 -7.74 3.42
CA ASP A 184 12.38 -6.97 2.73
C ASP A 184 12.60 -7.47 1.30
N ALA A 185 12.56 -8.78 1.08
CA ALA A 185 12.69 -9.35 -0.26
C ALA A 185 11.52 -8.93 -1.16
N SER A 186 10.29 -8.95 -0.63
CA SER A 186 9.07 -8.49 -1.31
C SER A 186 9.14 -7.00 -1.62
N LEU A 187 9.56 -6.16 -0.68
CA LEU A 187 9.69 -4.72 -0.92
C LEU A 187 10.85 -4.43 -1.89
N GLY A 188 11.92 -5.21 -1.83
CA GLY A 188 13.01 -5.20 -2.79
C GLY A 188 12.53 -5.42 -4.23
N ALA A 189 11.64 -6.39 -4.42
CA ALA A 189 11.01 -6.67 -5.71
C ALA A 189 10.10 -5.54 -6.20
N ILE A 190 9.32 -4.91 -5.31
CA ILE A 190 8.51 -3.74 -5.65
C ILE A 190 9.40 -2.58 -6.12
N TYR A 191 10.48 -2.27 -5.39
CA TYR A 191 11.39 -1.20 -5.80
C TYR A 191 12.04 -1.48 -7.16
N ALA A 192 12.49 -2.72 -7.41
CA ALA A 192 13.03 -3.11 -8.70
C ALA A 192 12.00 -2.99 -9.84
N ALA A 193 10.73 -3.33 -9.56
CA ALA A 193 9.64 -3.20 -10.52
C ALA A 193 9.34 -1.73 -10.84
N LEU A 194 9.31 -0.87 -9.81
CA LEU A 194 9.09 0.57 -9.96
C LEU A 194 10.19 1.24 -10.79
N GLU A 195 11.46 0.88 -10.57
CA GLU A 195 12.58 1.39 -11.38
C GLU A 195 12.36 1.15 -12.89
N LYS A 196 11.82 0.00 -13.27
CA LYS A 196 11.58 -0.39 -14.67
C LYS A 196 10.45 0.39 -15.34
N VAL A 197 9.55 0.99 -14.57
CA VAL A 197 8.43 1.81 -15.06
C VAL A 197 8.58 3.30 -14.72
N GLY A 198 9.79 3.75 -14.41
CA GLY A 198 10.11 5.18 -14.19
C GLY A 198 9.90 5.67 -12.76
N GLY A 199 9.53 4.81 -11.82
CA GLY A 199 9.28 5.12 -10.41
C GLY A 199 10.49 4.95 -9.49
N ALA A 200 11.72 5.10 -9.99
CA ALA A 200 12.95 4.80 -9.23
C ALA A 200 13.04 5.57 -7.90
N ASN A 201 12.57 6.81 -7.86
CA ASN A 201 12.60 7.66 -6.65
C ASN A 201 11.29 7.62 -5.86
N LEU A 202 10.32 6.80 -6.28
CA LEU A 202 9.04 6.75 -5.61
C LEU A 202 9.19 6.15 -4.22
N GLU A 203 8.65 6.83 -3.21
CA GLU A 203 8.47 6.24 -1.89
C GLU A 203 7.40 5.15 -1.94
N VAL A 204 7.57 4.12 -1.12
CA VAL A 204 6.56 3.07 -0.94
C VAL A 204 6.11 3.09 0.51
N VAL A 205 4.80 3.14 0.71
CA VAL A 205 4.15 2.99 2.00
C VAL A 205 3.54 1.59 2.05
N VAL A 206 3.86 0.81 3.07
CA VAL A 206 3.22 -0.49 3.27
C VAL A 206 1.86 -0.26 3.91
N SER A 207 0.82 -0.25 3.09
CA SER A 207 -0.51 0.21 3.47
C SER A 207 -1.34 -0.84 4.20
N GLU A 208 -0.90 -2.09 4.16
CA GLU A 208 -1.40 -3.21 4.95
C GLU A 208 -0.28 -4.24 5.12
N SER A 209 -0.15 -4.77 6.33
CA SER A 209 0.67 -5.94 6.61
C SER A 209 0.21 -6.61 7.90
N GLY A 210 0.09 -7.94 7.88
CA GLY A 210 -0.45 -8.67 9.02
C GLY A 210 -0.29 -10.18 8.93
N TRP A 211 -0.67 -10.85 10.02
CA TRP A 211 -0.64 -12.30 10.15
C TRP A 211 -1.84 -12.78 10.97
N PRO A 212 -2.67 -13.70 10.45
CA PRO A 212 -3.90 -14.11 11.12
C PRO A 212 -3.63 -14.96 12.37
N SER A 213 -4.49 -14.82 13.39
CA SER A 213 -4.39 -15.53 14.66
C SER A 213 -5.13 -16.87 14.70
N ASP A 214 -6.00 -17.15 13.72
CA ASP A 214 -6.78 -18.39 13.58
C ASP A 214 -7.26 -18.58 12.12
N GLY A 215 -7.92 -19.71 11.83
CA GLY A 215 -8.66 -19.93 10.58
C GLY A 215 -7.86 -20.56 9.43
N GLY A 216 -6.59 -20.92 9.64
CA GLY A 216 -5.75 -21.46 8.57
C GLY A 216 -4.41 -22.04 9.02
N VAL A 217 -3.64 -22.54 8.03
CA VAL A 217 -2.30 -23.08 8.25
C VAL A 217 -1.37 -21.97 8.75
N ALA A 218 -0.67 -22.23 9.86
CA ALA A 218 0.20 -21.27 10.56
C ALA A 218 -0.49 -19.98 11.05
N ALA A 219 -1.82 -19.88 10.93
CA ALA A 219 -2.61 -18.84 11.57
C ALA A 219 -2.80 -19.20 13.05
N THR A 220 -1.93 -18.67 13.90
CA THR A 220 -1.96 -18.92 15.35
C THR A 220 -1.68 -17.62 16.08
N VAL A 221 -2.22 -17.47 17.29
CA VAL A 221 -1.93 -16.32 18.16
C VAL A 221 -0.42 -16.11 18.33
N GLU A 222 0.35 -17.20 18.49
CA GLU A 222 1.80 -17.16 18.64
C GLU A 222 2.50 -16.61 17.39
N ASN A 223 2.20 -17.15 16.20
CA ASN A 223 2.81 -16.66 14.95
C ASN A 223 2.40 -15.21 14.64
N ALA A 224 1.14 -14.85 14.90
CA ALA A 224 0.66 -13.49 14.74
C ALA A 224 1.43 -12.53 15.64
N GLN A 225 1.56 -12.86 16.94
CA GLN A 225 2.35 -12.06 17.88
C GLN A 225 3.79 -11.87 17.41
N ILE A 226 4.47 -12.96 17.03
CA ILE A 226 5.84 -12.91 16.50
C ILE A 226 5.93 -11.98 15.29
N TYR A 227 5.01 -12.11 14.35
CA TYR A 227 5.00 -11.30 13.14
C TYR A 227 4.88 -9.81 13.45
N TYR A 228 3.90 -9.41 14.26
CA TYR A 228 3.67 -7.99 14.58
C TYR A 228 4.80 -7.39 15.41
N GLU A 229 5.33 -8.12 16.40
CA GLU A 229 6.46 -7.66 17.22
C GLU A 229 7.71 -7.44 16.36
N ASN A 230 8.03 -8.41 15.49
CA ASN A 230 9.20 -8.31 14.63
C ASN A 230 9.05 -7.24 13.55
N LEU A 231 7.88 -7.14 12.92
CA LEU A 231 7.59 -6.08 11.96
C LEU A 231 7.77 -4.71 12.62
N PHE A 232 7.18 -4.49 13.80
CA PHE A 232 7.31 -3.25 14.55
C PHE A 232 8.77 -2.88 14.84
N ASN A 233 9.59 -3.86 15.27
CA ASN A 233 11.00 -3.65 15.53
C ASN A 233 11.83 -3.41 14.25
N HIS A 234 11.35 -3.90 13.11
CA HIS A 234 12.06 -3.86 11.84
C HIS A 234 11.89 -2.54 11.08
N VAL A 235 10.67 -1.97 11.05
CA VAL A 235 10.30 -0.88 10.12
C VAL A 235 11.17 0.39 10.20
N SER A 236 11.89 0.63 11.28
CA SER A 236 12.82 1.78 11.38
C SER A 236 14.10 1.62 10.56
N SER A 237 14.43 0.41 10.10
CA SER A 237 15.73 0.09 9.49
C SER A 237 15.78 0.27 7.98
N GLY A 238 14.62 0.27 7.31
CA GLY A 238 14.52 0.18 5.86
C GLY A 238 14.83 -1.22 5.33
N THR A 239 15.14 -1.31 4.05
CA THR A 239 15.47 -2.58 3.36
C THR A 239 16.92 -2.62 2.91
N PRO A 240 17.48 -3.79 2.55
CA PRO A 240 18.84 -3.88 2.01
C PRO A 240 19.10 -2.98 0.80
N ASN A 241 18.11 -2.77 -0.08
CA ASN A 241 18.24 -1.90 -1.25
C ASN A 241 17.86 -0.43 -1.00
N ARG A 242 17.21 -0.12 0.13
CA ARG A 242 16.94 1.25 0.62
C ARG A 242 17.23 1.34 2.13
N PRO A 243 18.51 1.30 2.53
CA PRO A 243 18.87 1.25 3.95
C PRO A 243 18.68 2.60 4.63
N ASN A 244 18.38 2.58 5.93
CA ASN A 244 18.22 3.77 6.79
C ASN A 244 17.03 4.67 6.41
N GLN A 245 16.05 4.12 5.69
CA GLN A 245 14.79 4.80 5.40
C GLN A 245 13.68 4.09 6.18
N ALA A 246 13.12 4.77 7.18
CA ALA A 246 11.98 4.23 7.94
C ALA A 246 10.82 3.95 6.99
N LEU A 247 10.23 2.75 7.13
CA LEU A 247 9.14 2.26 6.29
C LEU A 247 7.83 2.64 6.95
N GLU A 248 7.11 3.59 6.38
CA GLU A 248 5.75 3.85 6.82
C GLU A 248 4.88 2.62 6.58
N THR A 249 4.37 2.03 7.65
CA THR A 249 3.71 0.73 7.63
C THR A 249 2.43 0.75 8.46
N TYR A 250 1.35 0.21 7.92
CA TYR A 250 0.04 0.11 8.56
C TYR A 250 -0.25 -1.37 8.86
N LEU A 251 -0.40 -1.68 10.14
CA LEU A 251 -0.73 -3.04 10.58
C LEU A 251 -2.19 -3.36 10.24
N PHE A 252 -2.40 -4.51 9.60
CA PHE A 252 -3.72 -5.04 9.30
C PHE A 252 -4.03 -6.16 10.31
N ALA A 253 -5.05 -6.07 11.16
CA ALA A 253 -5.96 -4.94 11.40
C ALA A 253 -6.13 -4.65 12.90
N MET A 254 -6.93 -3.64 13.23
CA MET A 254 -7.19 -3.25 14.64
C MET A 254 -8.08 -4.27 15.38
N PHE A 255 -9.01 -4.91 14.68
CA PHE A 255 -9.99 -5.83 15.23
C PHE A 255 -10.17 -7.04 14.29
N ASP A 256 -10.65 -8.16 14.84
CA ASP A 256 -11.18 -9.25 14.02
C ASP A 256 -12.49 -8.81 13.33
N GLU A 257 -12.68 -9.18 12.07
CA GLU A 257 -13.81 -8.75 11.23
C GLU A 257 -14.67 -9.97 10.84
N ASN A 258 -15.85 -10.11 11.48
CA ASN A 258 -16.76 -11.27 11.35
C ASN A 258 -17.92 -11.06 10.36
#